data_AF-A0A0W0VFS2-F1
#
_entry.id   AF-A0A0W0VFS2-F1
#
_cell.length_a   1.000
_cell.length_b   1.000
_cell.length_c   1.000
_cell.angle_alpha   90.00
_cell.angle_beta   90.00
_cell.angle_gamma   90.00
#
_symmetry.space_group_name_H-M   'P 1'
#
loop_
_entity.id
_entity.type
_entity.pdbx_description
1 polymer ?
#
loop_
_entity_poly.entity_id
_entity_poly.type
_entity_poly.pdbx_seq_one_letter_code
_entity_poly.pdbx_strand_id
1 'polypeptide(L)'
;MKREEYKQNIAICMERIASLPASEIKYHLARLIHCLQETNNDFSRKFLNDSLDLVAALNEVMGVGLTSQKMVRQAYAKVMLKYRRLCHLAALDRIHNKIVHYLLLLGSSLVAFISGTLGGLIGSFAGLARGIWNLDNPFSSFALGLTAGILLGGIIGFRLPQKLLNNELIKQLRLCLEGIDECITLLKEGRIQPFSYYREQVKTKLLEDYFAKDMDAFEEFLQRTDVNYEVCTMYAQFLSPRFERFLGHHAFIKINLQVDREPMFIEFSTGKPNLERPITQQESRVVSGEMIVDMLALHEQLQVNHACTATYIITKMKPGEVDCFSYLNTILMGSSQTPVAVKRFNGRENWIGRNVIGFFMQKLNSFEEDNVEFKATAGLATTA
;
A
#
# COMPACT_ATOMS: atom_id res chain seq x y z
N MET A 1 4.18 -27.01 18.03
CA MET A 1 4.84 -25.73 18.29
C MET A 1 4.13 -25.01 19.41
N LYS A 2 4.85 -24.60 20.47
CA LYS A 2 4.29 -23.83 21.59
C LYS A 2 4.02 -22.37 21.17
N ARG A 3 3.24 -21.60 21.94
CA ARG A 3 2.89 -20.20 21.62
C ARG A 3 4.12 -19.30 21.50
N GLU A 4 5.08 -19.44 22.39
CA GLU A 4 6.32 -18.63 22.38
C GLU A 4 7.22 -18.97 21.19
N GLU A 5 7.38 -20.25 20.88
CA GLU A 5 8.11 -20.71 19.69
C GLU A 5 7.46 -20.18 18.40
N TYR A 6 6.13 -20.10 18.35
CA TYR A 6 5.42 -19.51 17.21
C TYR A 6 5.71 -18.01 17.06
N LYS A 7 5.63 -17.24 18.15
CA LYS A 7 5.94 -15.81 18.15
C LYS A 7 7.39 -15.54 17.74
N GLN A 8 8.32 -16.39 18.21
CA GLN A 8 9.73 -16.31 17.82
C GLN A 8 9.90 -16.54 16.32
N ASN A 9 9.24 -17.55 15.75
CA ASN A 9 9.30 -17.80 14.30
C ASN A 9 8.67 -16.68 13.47
N ILE A 10 7.63 -16.01 13.97
CA ILE A 10 7.09 -14.79 13.35
C ILE A 10 8.14 -13.68 13.33
N ALA A 11 8.79 -13.42 14.47
CA ALA A 11 9.82 -12.38 14.57
C ALA A 11 11.01 -12.66 13.63
N ILE A 12 11.50 -13.92 13.60
CA ILE A 12 12.56 -14.36 12.68
C ILE A 12 12.14 -14.13 11.22
N CYS A 13 10.87 -14.42 10.88
CA CYS A 13 10.39 -14.22 9.52
C CYS A 13 10.36 -12.73 9.15
N MET A 14 9.88 -11.87 10.04
CA MET A 14 9.85 -10.42 9.84
C MET A 14 11.26 -9.84 9.68
N GLU A 15 12.23 -10.28 10.49
CA GLU A 15 13.63 -9.87 10.37
C GLU A 15 14.23 -10.27 9.01
N ARG A 16 13.97 -11.51 8.55
CA ARG A 16 14.42 -11.96 7.23
C ARG A 16 13.74 -11.23 6.08
N ILE A 17 12.49 -10.78 6.26
CA ILE A 17 11.81 -9.94 5.27
C ILE A 17 12.48 -8.55 5.25
N ALA A 18 12.82 -7.99 6.41
CA ALA A 18 13.48 -6.69 6.51
C ALA A 18 14.87 -6.64 5.88
N SER A 19 15.59 -7.78 5.84
CA SER A 19 16.90 -7.90 5.19
C SER A 19 16.83 -8.07 3.67
N LEU A 20 15.66 -8.29 3.08
CA LEU A 20 15.50 -8.30 1.63
C LEU A 20 15.81 -6.90 1.05
N PRO A 21 16.28 -6.80 -0.21
CA PRO A 21 16.36 -5.51 -0.90
C PRO A 21 15.01 -4.79 -0.96
N ALA A 22 15.05 -3.46 -1.07
CA ALA A 22 13.84 -2.66 -1.12
C ALA A 22 12.95 -3.07 -2.31
N SER A 23 11.68 -3.35 -2.03
CA SER A 23 10.73 -3.86 -3.02
C SER A 23 9.29 -3.87 -2.51
N GLU A 24 8.34 -3.84 -3.43
CA GLU A 24 6.92 -4.05 -3.13
C GLU A 24 6.64 -5.46 -2.57
N ILE A 25 7.42 -6.47 -2.96
CA ILE A 25 7.31 -7.84 -2.44
C ILE A 25 7.49 -7.85 -0.92
N LYS A 26 8.42 -7.06 -0.38
CA LYS A 26 8.67 -6.94 1.05
C LYS A 26 7.41 -6.46 1.80
N TYR A 27 6.70 -5.48 1.25
CA TYR A 27 5.44 -4.97 1.82
C TYR A 27 4.37 -6.08 1.90
N HIS A 28 4.15 -6.83 0.81
CA HIS A 28 3.13 -7.89 0.79
C HIS A 28 3.50 -9.05 1.72
N LEU A 29 4.79 -9.43 1.81
CA LEU A 29 5.26 -10.45 2.74
C LEU A 29 5.08 -10.04 4.19
N ALA A 30 5.44 -8.80 4.54
CA ALA A 30 5.27 -8.28 5.90
C ALA A 30 3.80 -8.29 6.34
N ARG A 31 2.89 -7.88 5.46
CA ARG A 31 1.43 -7.95 5.73
C ARG A 31 0.94 -9.38 5.87
N LEU A 32 1.42 -10.27 5.01
CA LEU A 32 1.09 -11.70 5.06
C LEU A 32 1.48 -12.31 6.40
N ILE A 33 2.67 -12.00 6.93
CA ILE A 33 3.12 -12.49 8.24
C ILE A 33 2.34 -11.84 9.39
N HIS A 34 2.02 -10.55 9.28
CA HIS A 34 1.17 -9.87 10.27
C HIS A 34 -0.20 -10.55 10.41
N CYS A 35 -0.84 -10.97 9.32
CA CYS A 35 -2.11 -11.72 9.38
C CYS A 35 -2.03 -13.01 10.19
N LEU A 36 -0.84 -13.59 10.35
CA LEU A 36 -0.64 -14.84 11.07
C LEU A 36 -0.39 -14.62 12.58
N GLN A 37 0.02 -13.42 13.02
CA GLN A 37 0.48 -13.12 14.38
C GLN A 37 -0.46 -13.64 15.48
N GLU A 38 -1.75 -13.39 15.32
CA GLU A 38 -2.78 -13.72 16.32
C GLU A 38 -3.39 -15.11 16.14
N THR A 39 -3.01 -15.85 15.10
CA THR A 39 -3.62 -17.14 14.76
C THR A 39 -2.60 -18.26 14.93
N ASN A 40 -2.61 -19.01 16.03
CA ASN A 40 -1.68 -20.13 16.25
C ASN A 40 -2.38 -21.50 16.14
N ASN A 41 -2.67 -21.90 14.91
CA ASN A 41 -3.25 -23.21 14.54
C ASN A 41 -2.37 -23.95 13.51
N ASP A 42 -2.63 -25.22 13.23
CA ASP A 42 -1.74 -26.00 12.35
C ASP A 42 -1.60 -25.43 10.92
N PHE A 43 -2.66 -24.79 10.40
CA PHE A 43 -2.61 -24.05 9.14
C PHE A 43 -1.59 -22.91 9.19
N SER A 44 -1.73 -22.00 10.16
CA SER A 44 -0.86 -20.82 10.33
C SER A 44 0.61 -21.17 10.56
N ARG A 45 0.88 -22.29 11.26
CA ARG A 45 2.24 -22.80 11.51
C ARG A 45 2.87 -23.30 10.22
N LYS A 46 2.13 -24.10 9.44
CA LYS A 46 2.61 -24.63 8.17
C LYS A 46 2.81 -23.50 7.15
N PHE A 47 1.89 -22.54 7.14
CA PHE A 47 1.96 -21.37 6.27
C PHE A 47 3.17 -20.48 6.60
N LEU A 48 3.44 -20.24 7.89
CA LEU A 48 4.62 -19.49 8.34
C LEU A 48 5.92 -20.17 7.89
N ASN A 49 6.05 -21.50 8.07
CA ASN A 49 7.23 -22.24 7.64
C ASN A 49 7.45 -22.15 6.12
N ASP A 50 6.40 -22.27 5.32
CA ASP A 50 6.49 -22.13 3.87
C ASP A 50 6.78 -20.68 3.44
N SER A 51 6.40 -19.69 4.26
CA SER A 51 6.71 -18.27 4.04
C SER A 51 8.20 -18.00 4.28
N LEU A 52 8.79 -18.59 5.33
CA LEU A 52 10.24 -18.53 5.57
C LEU A 52 11.03 -19.11 4.40
N ASP A 53 10.57 -20.23 3.83
CA ASP A 53 11.16 -20.84 2.64
C ASP A 53 11.08 -19.92 1.40
N LEU A 54 9.95 -19.21 1.22
CA LEU A 54 9.79 -18.24 0.14
C LEU A 54 10.74 -17.05 0.31
N VAL A 55 10.82 -16.49 1.53
CA VAL A 55 11.74 -15.38 1.84
C VAL A 55 13.19 -15.76 1.57
N ALA A 56 13.60 -16.98 1.95
CA ALA A 56 14.94 -17.48 1.65
C ALA A 56 15.21 -17.58 0.14
N ALA A 57 14.24 -18.11 -0.63
CA ALA A 57 14.37 -18.19 -2.09
C ALA A 57 14.40 -16.80 -2.76
N LEU A 58 13.63 -15.85 -2.24
CA LEU A 58 13.63 -14.47 -2.72
C LEU A 58 14.97 -13.77 -2.44
N ASN A 59 15.56 -14.01 -1.27
CA ASN A 59 16.89 -13.47 -0.94
C ASN A 59 17.97 -13.97 -1.91
N GLU A 60 17.90 -15.23 -2.36
CA GLU A 60 18.82 -15.77 -3.37
C GLU A 60 18.67 -15.06 -4.73
N VAL A 61 17.46 -14.68 -5.12
CA VAL A 61 17.19 -13.99 -6.40
C VAL A 61 17.55 -12.51 -6.34
N MET A 62 17.24 -11.85 -5.23
CA MET A 62 17.36 -10.40 -5.10
C MET A 62 18.70 -9.96 -4.50
N GLY A 63 19.33 -10.78 -3.67
CA GLY A 63 20.57 -10.46 -2.96
C GLY A 63 21.85 -10.91 -3.66
N VAL A 64 21.79 -11.81 -4.64
CA VAL A 64 22.98 -12.34 -5.32
C VAL A 64 23.02 -11.84 -6.76
N GLY A 65 24.18 -11.30 -7.18
CA GLY A 65 24.48 -11.06 -8.59
C GLY A 65 24.58 -12.38 -9.35
N LEU A 66 23.43 -12.95 -9.72
CA LEU A 66 23.36 -14.20 -10.47
C LEU A 66 24.04 -14.02 -11.83
N THR A 67 25.19 -14.67 -12.00
CA THR A 67 26.12 -14.42 -13.13
C THR A 67 25.72 -15.11 -14.44
N SER A 68 24.75 -16.04 -14.42
CA SER A 68 24.31 -16.74 -15.63
C SER A 68 22.78 -16.82 -15.75
N GLN A 69 22.28 -16.76 -16.99
CA GLN A 69 20.85 -16.85 -17.30
C GLN A 69 20.22 -18.17 -16.81
N LYS A 70 20.99 -19.26 -16.79
CA LYS A 70 20.53 -20.56 -16.25
C LYS A 70 20.29 -20.49 -14.74
N MET A 71 21.20 -19.87 -13.99
CA MET A 71 21.06 -19.68 -12.54
C MET A 71 19.87 -18.76 -12.23
N VAL A 72 19.69 -17.68 -12.99
CA VAL A 72 18.52 -16.79 -12.88
C VAL A 72 17.23 -17.58 -13.06
N ARG A 73 17.10 -18.37 -14.14
CA ARG A 73 15.90 -19.19 -14.39
C ARG A 73 15.62 -20.19 -13.27
N GLN A 74 16.65 -20.85 -12.75
CA GLN A 74 16.50 -21.82 -11.65
C GLN A 74 16.06 -21.16 -10.35
N ALA A 75 16.63 -19.99 -10.03
CA ALA A 75 16.29 -19.24 -8.83
C ALA A 75 14.83 -18.73 -8.89
N TYR A 76 14.38 -18.19 -10.02
CA TYR A 76 12.97 -17.83 -10.24
C TYR A 76 12.04 -19.04 -10.18
N ALA A 77 12.44 -20.20 -10.74
CA ALA A 77 11.63 -21.41 -10.63
C ALA A 77 11.47 -21.87 -9.18
N LYS A 78 12.52 -21.73 -8.34
CA LYS A 78 12.46 -22.01 -6.90
C LYS A 78 11.51 -21.06 -6.18
N VAL A 79 11.59 -19.75 -6.45
CA VAL A 79 10.64 -18.76 -5.91
C VAL A 79 9.20 -19.14 -6.28
N MET A 80 8.93 -19.43 -7.56
CA MET A 80 7.59 -19.82 -8.01
C MET A 80 7.09 -21.11 -7.38
N LEU A 81 7.97 -22.10 -7.15
CA LEU A 81 7.61 -23.33 -6.47
C LEU A 81 7.18 -23.07 -5.02
N LYS A 82 7.94 -22.24 -4.28
CA LYS A 82 7.62 -21.88 -2.89
C LYS A 82 6.35 -21.04 -2.81
N TYR A 83 6.18 -20.08 -3.71
CA TYR A 83 4.96 -19.28 -3.86
C TYR A 83 3.72 -20.17 -4.12
N ARG A 84 3.77 -21.07 -5.11
CA ARG A 84 2.67 -21.99 -5.41
C ARG A 84 2.30 -22.87 -4.22
N ARG A 85 3.27 -23.26 -3.39
CA ARG A 85 3.02 -24.04 -2.19
C ARG A 85 2.17 -23.26 -1.19
N LEU A 86 2.43 -21.96 -1.00
CA LEU A 86 1.60 -21.07 -0.19
C LEU A 86 0.18 -20.92 -0.76
N CYS A 87 0.06 -20.74 -2.09
CA CYS A 87 -1.24 -20.69 -2.75
C CYS A 87 -2.05 -21.97 -2.55
N HIS A 88 -1.40 -23.13 -2.63
CA HIS A 88 -2.03 -24.41 -2.35
C HIS A 88 -2.45 -24.54 -0.87
N LEU A 89 -1.64 -24.07 0.08
CA LEU A 89 -1.98 -24.09 1.51
C LEU A 89 -3.20 -23.23 1.83
N ALA A 90 -3.24 -21.99 1.33
CA ALA A 90 -4.41 -21.13 1.45
C ALA A 90 -5.59 -21.61 0.58
N ALA A 91 -5.47 -22.79 -0.04
CA ALA A 91 -6.45 -23.42 -0.92
C ALA A 91 -6.90 -22.50 -2.05
N LEU A 92 -6.06 -21.56 -2.49
CA LEU A 92 -6.34 -20.62 -3.58
C LEU A 92 -6.44 -21.36 -4.93
N ASP A 93 -5.73 -22.48 -5.05
CA ASP A 93 -5.65 -23.26 -6.29
C ASP A 93 -6.80 -24.25 -6.50
N ARG A 94 -7.61 -24.54 -5.46
CA ARG A 94 -8.72 -25.49 -5.58
C ARG A 94 -9.82 -24.92 -6.49
N ILE A 95 -10.26 -25.72 -7.47
CA ILE A 95 -11.30 -25.33 -8.43
C ILE A 95 -12.56 -24.85 -7.72
N HIS A 96 -13.00 -25.55 -6.67
CA HIS A 96 -14.15 -25.14 -5.85
C HIS A 96 -13.99 -23.71 -5.30
N ASN A 97 -12.83 -23.38 -4.73
CA ASN A 97 -12.58 -22.06 -4.16
C ASN A 97 -12.47 -20.97 -5.25
N LYS A 98 -11.96 -21.31 -6.43
CA LYS A 98 -11.98 -20.42 -7.60
C LYS A 98 -13.41 -20.13 -8.03
N ILE A 99 -14.26 -21.16 -8.15
CA ILE A 99 -15.68 -21.01 -8.51
C ILE A 99 -16.41 -20.16 -7.47
N VAL A 100 -16.26 -20.46 -6.18
CA VAL A 100 -16.85 -19.68 -5.08
C VAL A 100 -16.39 -18.22 -5.15
N HIS A 101 -15.10 -17.99 -5.39
CA HIS A 101 -14.57 -16.63 -5.54
C HIS A 101 -15.19 -15.89 -6.73
N TYR A 102 -15.31 -16.52 -7.90
CA TYR A 102 -15.94 -15.89 -9.07
C TYR A 102 -17.44 -15.64 -8.86
N LEU A 103 -18.16 -16.56 -8.21
CA LEU A 103 -19.56 -16.36 -7.84
C LEU A 103 -19.71 -15.20 -6.86
N LEU A 104 -18.83 -15.09 -5.87
CA LEU A 104 -18.79 -13.97 -4.94
C LEU A 104 -18.50 -12.66 -5.66
N LEU A 105 -17.55 -12.63 -6.60
CA LEU A 105 -17.27 -11.45 -7.41
C LEU A 105 -18.48 -11.02 -8.23
N LEU A 106 -19.15 -11.95 -8.91
CA LEU A 106 -20.31 -11.67 -9.74
C LEU A 106 -21.50 -11.18 -8.89
N GLY A 107 -21.77 -11.86 -7.77
CA GLY A 107 -22.79 -11.43 -6.80
C GLY A 107 -22.47 -10.06 -6.20
N SER A 108 -21.21 -9.82 -5.84
CA SER A 108 -20.74 -8.53 -5.32
C SER A 108 -20.90 -7.41 -6.34
N SER A 109 -20.59 -7.66 -7.62
CA SER A 109 -20.80 -6.69 -8.70
C SER A 109 -22.27 -6.36 -8.91
N LEU A 110 -23.17 -7.34 -8.79
CA LEU A 110 -24.62 -7.10 -8.87
C LEU A 110 -25.11 -6.24 -7.70
N VAL A 111 -24.68 -6.56 -6.47
CA VAL A 111 -25.01 -5.77 -5.28
C VAL A 111 -24.42 -4.37 -5.41
N ALA A 112 -23.19 -4.23 -5.90
CA ALA A 112 -22.56 -2.94 -6.18
C ALA A 112 -23.39 -2.09 -7.15
N PHE A 113 -23.91 -2.68 -8.22
CA PHE A 113 -24.77 -1.96 -9.17
C PHE A 113 -26.06 -1.46 -8.51
N ILE A 114 -26.74 -2.31 -7.74
CA ILE A 114 -28.00 -1.96 -7.06
C ILE A 114 -27.73 -0.89 -5.99
N SER A 115 -26.76 -1.12 -5.10
CA SER A 115 -26.38 -0.20 -4.03
C SER A 115 -25.84 1.12 -4.57
N GLY A 116 -25.08 1.10 -5.68
CA GLY A 116 -24.61 2.29 -6.38
C GLY A 116 -25.78 3.10 -6.94
N THR A 117 -26.76 2.46 -7.57
CA THR A 117 -27.96 3.15 -8.08
C THR A 117 -28.75 3.80 -6.94
N LEU A 118 -29.01 3.07 -5.85
CA LEU A 118 -29.68 3.59 -4.67
C LEU A 118 -28.88 4.72 -4.00
N GLY A 119 -27.57 4.54 -3.86
CA GLY A 119 -26.66 5.54 -3.32
C GLY A 119 -26.67 6.82 -4.17
N GLY A 120 -26.69 6.68 -5.49
CA GLY A 120 -26.81 7.79 -6.43
C GLY A 120 -28.11 8.58 -6.25
N LEU A 121 -29.25 7.90 -6.10
CA LEU A 121 -30.53 8.55 -5.82
C LEU A 121 -30.51 9.30 -4.49
N ILE A 122 -30.05 8.66 -3.41
CA ILE A 122 -29.95 9.31 -2.09
C ILE A 122 -28.99 10.51 -2.14
N GLY A 123 -27.83 10.32 -2.77
CA GLY A 123 -26.81 11.33 -2.91
C GLY A 123 -27.28 12.52 -3.73
N SER A 124 -28.05 12.30 -4.80
CA SER A 124 -28.56 13.37 -5.65
C SER A 124 -29.59 14.25 -4.93
N PHE A 125 -30.54 13.64 -4.18
CA PHE A 125 -31.48 14.38 -3.34
C PHE A 125 -30.78 15.13 -2.20
N ALA A 126 -29.80 14.49 -1.54
CA ALA A 126 -29.01 15.15 -0.49
C ALA A 126 -28.19 16.32 -1.04
N GLY A 127 -27.58 16.15 -2.22
CA GLY A 127 -26.84 17.18 -2.92
C GLY A 127 -27.73 18.35 -3.33
N LEU A 128 -28.93 18.07 -3.85
CA LEU A 128 -29.91 19.09 -4.19
C LEU A 128 -30.36 19.89 -2.96
N ALA A 129 -30.75 19.21 -1.89
CA ALA A 129 -31.18 19.84 -0.64
C ALA A 129 -30.08 20.74 -0.07
N ARG A 130 -28.82 20.27 -0.06
CA ARG A 130 -27.67 21.07 0.35
C ARG A 130 -27.44 22.27 -0.56
N GLY A 131 -27.57 22.09 -1.88
CA GLY A 131 -27.42 23.16 -2.86
C GLY A 131 -28.43 24.29 -2.60
N ILE A 132 -29.69 23.92 -2.38
CA ILE A 132 -30.77 24.87 -2.04
C ILE A 132 -30.48 25.56 -0.69
N TRP A 133 -30.12 24.79 0.34
CA TRP A 133 -29.91 25.33 1.70
C TRP A 133 -28.73 26.31 1.78
N ASN A 134 -27.65 26.02 1.05
CA ASN A 134 -26.43 26.84 1.06
C ASN A 134 -26.43 27.95 0.00
N LEU A 135 -27.54 28.15 -0.73
CA LEU A 135 -27.63 29.10 -1.86
C LEU A 135 -26.55 28.85 -2.93
N ASP A 136 -26.14 27.60 -3.07
CA ASP A 136 -25.21 27.11 -4.09
C ASP A 136 -25.98 26.73 -5.36
N ASN A 137 -25.27 26.53 -6.48
CA ASN A 137 -25.90 25.98 -7.68
C ASN A 137 -26.50 24.58 -7.38
N PRO A 138 -27.85 24.42 -7.45
CA PRO A 138 -28.53 23.19 -7.05
C PRO A 138 -28.24 22.03 -8.01
N PHE A 139 -28.09 22.30 -9.30
CA PHE A 139 -27.80 21.27 -10.30
C PHE A 139 -26.37 20.74 -10.19
N SER A 140 -25.40 21.63 -9.92
CA SER A 140 -24.02 21.22 -9.65
C SER A 140 -23.95 20.36 -8.39
N SER A 141 -24.65 20.76 -7.33
CA SER A 141 -24.69 20.01 -6.07
C SER A 141 -25.42 18.67 -6.22
N PHE A 142 -26.49 18.61 -7.02
CA PHE A 142 -27.17 17.37 -7.41
C PHE A 142 -26.22 16.42 -8.14
N ALA A 143 -25.50 16.91 -9.16
CA ALA A 143 -24.57 16.08 -9.93
C ALA A 143 -23.43 15.54 -9.06
N LEU A 144 -22.84 16.39 -8.22
CA LEU A 144 -21.82 15.95 -7.24
C LEU A 144 -22.37 14.90 -6.28
N GLY A 145 -23.58 15.12 -5.77
CA GLY A 145 -24.26 14.18 -4.89
C GLY A 145 -24.54 12.84 -5.56
N LEU A 146 -25.00 12.86 -6.81
CA LEU A 146 -25.22 11.67 -7.64
C LEU A 146 -23.92 10.87 -7.81
N THR A 147 -22.84 11.53 -8.26
CA THR A 147 -21.56 10.86 -8.50
C THR A 147 -20.98 10.28 -7.21
N ALA A 148 -20.96 11.04 -6.11
CA ALA A 148 -20.48 10.55 -4.82
C ALA A 148 -21.32 9.39 -4.29
N GLY A 149 -22.65 9.49 -4.42
CA GLY A 149 -23.60 8.45 -4.03
C GLY A 149 -23.41 7.14 -4.80
N ILE A 150 -23.22 7.22 -6.13
CA ILE A 150 -22.93 6.05 -6.98
C ILE A 150 -21.64 5.37 -6.53
N LEU A 151 -20.57 6.14 -6.33
CA LEU A 151 -19.26 5.60 -5.96
C LEU A 151 -19.30 4.95 -4.57
N LEU A 152 -19.84 5.64 -3.56
CA LEU A 152 -19.92 5.10 -2.19
C LEU A 152 -20.84 3.89 -2.12
N GLY A 153 -22.04 3.97 -2.71
CA GLY A 153 -22.99 2.86 -2.76
C GLY A 153 -22.41 1.64 -3.48
N GLY A 154 -21.71 1.86 -4.60
CA GLY A 154 -21.05 0.80 -5.36
C GLY A 154 -19.93 0.13 -4.57
N ILE A 155 -19.04 0.91 -3.93
CA ILE A 155 -17.95 0.37 -3.10
C ILE A 155 -18.51 -0.45 -1.92
N ILE A 156 -19.51 0.08 -1.22
CA ILE A 156 -20.14 -0.62 -0.09
C ILE A 156 -20.81 -1.91 -0.58
N GLY A 157 -21.61 -1.83 -1.64
CA GLY A 157 -22.32 -2.98 -2.20
C GLY A 157 -21.38 -4.08 -2.73
N PHE A 158 -20.23 -3.71 -3.29
CA PHE A 158 -19.23 -4.67 -3.74
C PHE A 158 -18.54 -5.40 -2.57
N ARG A 159 -18.26 -4.68 -1.48
CA ARG A 159 -17.46 -5.22 -0.37
C ARG A 159 -18.27 -5.99 0.65
N LEU A 160 -19.53 -5.61 0.86
CA LEU A 160 -20.36 -6.19 1.90
C LEU A 160 -20.52 -7.72 1.74
N PRO A 161 -20.83 -8.28 0.55
CA PRO A 161 -20.90 -9.73 0.39
C PRO A 161 -19.56 -10.42 0.64
N GLN A 162 -18.46 -9.82 0.19
CA GLN A 162 -17.10 -10.35 0.38
C GLN A 162 -16.70 -10.39 1.86
N LYS A 163 -17.13 -9.40 2.64
CA LYS A 163 -16.86 -9.34 4.09
C LYS A 163 -17.70 -10.36 4.86
N LEU A 164 -18.96 -10.56 4.46
CA LEU A 164 -19.89 -11.44 5.18
C LEU A 164 -19.68 -12.93 4.89
N LEU A 165 -19.23 -13.26 3.68
CA LEU A 165 -19.22 -14.65 3.19
C LEU A 165 -17.83 -15.28 3.11
N ASN A 166 -16.76 -14.51 3.28
CA ASN A 166 -15.39 -15.00 3.14
C ASN A 166 -14.67 -15.04 4.50
N ASN A 167 -13.77 -16.02 4.65
CA ASN A 167 -12.89 -16.07 5.82
C ASN A 167 -11.87 -14.93 5.73
N GLU A 168 -11.84 -14.04 6.73
CA GLU A 168 -11.00 -12.83 6.71
C GLU A 168 -9.51 -13.16 6.55
N LEU A 169 -9.00 -14.15 7.30
CA LEU A 169 -7.59 -14.56 7.20
C LEU A 169 -7.25 -15.03 5.79
N ILE A 170 -8.08 -15.90 5.20
CA ILE A 170 -7.86 -16.39 3.84
C ILE A 170 -7.97 -15.27 2.81
N LYS A 171 -8.88 -14.31 2.99
CA LYS A 171 -9.01 -13.12 2.13
C LYS A 171 -7.74 -12.28 2.19
N GLN A 172 -7.22 -11.98 3.39
CA GLN A 172 -6.00 -11.21 3.58
C GLN A 172 -4.77 -11.91 2.98
N LEU A 173 -4.61 -13.22 3.24
CA LEU A 173 -3.52 -14.01 2.68
C LEU A 173 -3.59 -14.05 1.14
N ARG A 174 -4.79 -14.18 0.57
CA ARG A 174 -5.00 -14.11 -0.88
C ARG A 174 -4.54 -12.77 -1.45
N LEU A 175 -4.96 -11.65 -0.86
CA LEU A 175 -4.58 -10.32 -1.34
C LEU A 175 -3.05 -10.12 -1.32
N CYS A 176 -2.36 -10.59 -0.27
CA CYS A 176 -0.91 -10.50 -0.21
C CYS A 176 -0.22 -11.41 -1.24
N LEU A 177 -0.71 -12.64 -1.43
CA LEU A 177 -0.17 -13.57 -2.42
C LEU A 177 -0.39 -13.07 -3.85
N GLU A 178 -1.56 -12.51 -4.17
CA GLU A 178 -1.83 -11.88 -5.47
C GLU A 178 -0.89 -10.69 -5.73
N GLY A 179 -0.61 -9.86 -4.73
CA GLY A 179 0.37 -8.77 -4.83
C GLY A 179 1.81 -9.28 -5.09
N ILE A 180 2.21 -10.38 -4.44
CA ILE A 180 3.50 -11.04 -4.70
C ILE A 180 3.56 -11.58 -6.14
N ASP A 181 2.48 -12.21 -6.62
CA ASP A 181 2.40 -12.74 -7.99
C ASP A 181 2.48 -11.65 -9.05
N GLU A 182 1.79 -10.53 -8.85
CA GLU A 182 1.85 -9.37 -9.74
C GLU A 182 3.29 -8.86 -9.83
N CYS A 183 3.98 -8.70 -8.69
CA CYS A 183 5.38 -8.28 -8.65
C CYS A 183 6.31 -9.25 -9.40
N ILE A 184 6.20 -10.56 -9.14
CA ILE A 184 7.05 -11.57 -9.78
C ILE A 184 6.78 -11.64 -11.28
N THR A 185 5.52 -11.52 -11.69
CA THR A 185 5.11 -11.53 -13.10
C THR A 185 5.66 -10.33 -13.84
N LEU A 186 5.54 -9.13 -13.27
CA LEU A 186 6.09 -7.90 -13.87
C LEU A 186 7.60 -7.96 -14.05
N LEU A 187 8.33 -8.52 -13.06
CA LEU A 187 9.78 -8.76 -13.17
C LEU A 187 10.11 -9.76 -14.28
N LYS A 188 9.38 -10.88 -14.33
CA LYS A 188 9.62 -11.95 -15.31
C LYS A 188 9.32 -11.52 -16.75
N GLU A 189 8.28 -10.71 -16.95
CA GLU A 189 7.89 -10.17 -18.25
C GLU A 189 8.78 -9.00 -18.70
N GLY A 190 9.70 -8.53 -17.86
CA GLY A 190 10.56 -7.38 -18.16
C GLY A 190 9.80 -6.06 -18.27
N ARG A 191 8.58 -6.00 -17.71
CA ARG A 191 7.75 -4.78 -17.70
C ARG A 191 8.24 -3.75 -16.71
N ILE A 192 9.01 -4.19 -15.72
CA ILE A 192 9.76 -3.32 -14.81
C ILE A 192 11.23 -3.63 -14.85
N GLN A 193 12.04 -2.58 -14.73
CA GLN A 193 13.48 -2.70 -14.57
C GLN A 193 13.83 -3.20 -13.15
N PRO A 194 15.04 -3.75 -12.95
CA PRO A 194 15.55 -4.07 -11.62
C PRO A 194 15.58 -2.85 -10.71
N PHE A 195 15.45 -3.05 -9.39
CA PHE A 195 15.46 -1.94 -8.43
C PHE A 195 16.71 -1.06 -8.52
N SER A 196 17.88 -1.66 -8.79
CA SER A 196 19.15 -0.95 -8.98
C SER A 196 19.08 0.11 -10.09
N TYR A 197 18.32 -0.13 -11.16
CA TYR A 197 18.13 0.84 -12.24
C TYR A 197 17.45 2.12 -11.73
N TYR A 198 16.36 1.98 -10.97
CA TYR A 198 15.66 3.13 -10.39
C TYR A 198 16.49 3.84 -9.33
N ARG A 199 17.28 3.08 -8.56
CA ARG A 199 18.21 3.64 -7.57
C ARG A 199 19.25 4.55 -8.21
N GLU A 200 19.90 4.11 -9.29
CA GLU A 200 20.87 4.94 -10.03
C GLU A 200 20.22 6.16 -10.69
N GLN A 201 19.00 6.03 -11.21
CA GLN A 201 18.26 7.18 -11.73
C GLN A 201 18.00 8.23 -10.65
N VAL A 202 17.55 7.81 -9.47
CA VAL A 202 17.29 8.72 -8.35
C VAL A 202 18.59 9.37 -7.87
N LYS A 203 19.69 8.61 -7.73
CA LYS A 203 20.98 9.18 -7.36
C LYS A 203 21.42 10.26 -8.36
N THR A 204 21.28 9.98 -9.65
CA THR A 204 21.60 10.94 -10.72
C THR A 204 20.72 12.20 -10.61
N LYS A 205 19.39 12.04 -10.50
CA LYS A 205 18.46 13.17 -10.33
C LYS A 205 18.78 14.00 -9.09
N LEU A 206 19.06 13.37 -7.95
CA LEU A 206 19.40 14.09 -6.72
C LEU A 206 20.69 14.90 -6.88
N LEU A 207 21.74 14.26 -7.43
CA LEU A 207 23.01 14.92 -7.70
C LEU A 207 22.82 16.16 -8.59
N GLU A 208 22.08 16.02 -9.69
CA GLU A 208 21.86 17.12 -10.64
C GLU A 208 20.92 18.19 -10.09
N ASP A 209 19.76 17.80 -9.61
CA ASP A 209 18.66 18.71 -9.30
C ASP A 209 18.80 19.31 -7.89
N TYR A 210 19.35 18.61 -6.91
CA TYR A 210 19.42 19.05 -5.50
C TYR A 210 20.83 19.40 -5.03
N PHE A 211 21.86 18.71 -5.52
CA PHE A 211 23.26 18.96 -5.14
C PHE A 211 24.07 19.71 -6.21
N ALA A 212 23.43 20.17 -7.29
CA ALA A 212 24.07 20.99 -8.32
C ALA A 212 25.35 20.36 -8.92
N LYS A 213 25.37 19.02 -9.05
CA LYS A 213 26.51 18.20 -9.51
C LYS A 213 27.74 18.20 -8.57
N ASP A 214 27.56 18.65 -7.33
CA ASP A 214 28.57 18.51 -6.27
C ASP A 214 28.57 17.07 -5.73
N MET A 215 29.56 16.29 -6.16
CA MET A 215 29.72 14.89 -5.73
C MET A 215 30.07 14.77 -4.25
N ASP A 216 30.87 15.70 -3.70
CA ASP A 216 31.33 15.60 -2.32
C ASP A 216 30.16 15.85 -1.36
N ALA A 217 29.37 16.90 -1.63
CA ALA A 217 28.15 17.19 -0.86
C ALA A 217 27.10 16.07 -0.98
N PHE A 218 27.00 15.44 -2.16
CA PHE A 218 26.09 14.32 -2.37
C PHE A 218 26.53 13.07 -1.58
N GLU A 219 27.81 12.72 -1.61
CA GLU A 219 28.35 11.59 -0.85
C GLU A 219 28.24 11.83 0.67
N GLU A 220 28.48 13.06 1.13
CA GLU A 220 28.21 13.45 2.53
C GLU A 220 26.74 13.20 2.89
N PHE A 221 25.81 13.64 2.03
CA PHE A 221 24.39 13.39 2.22
C PHE A 221 24.06 11.90 2.32
N LEU A 222 24.61 11.05 1.44
CA LEU A 222 24.35 9.61 1.47
C LEU A 222 24.76 8.97 2.80
N GLN A 223 25.86 9.45 3.41
CA GLN A 223 26.40 8.95 4.68
C GLN A 223 25.69 9.49 5.91
N ARG A 224 24.93 10.58 5.80
CA ARG A 224 24.13 11.12 6.91
C ARG A 224 23.14 10.07 7.40
N THR A 225 22.93 10.05 8.72
CA THR A 225 21.96 9.18 9.41
C THR A 225 20.81 9.98 10.06
N ASP A 226 20.80 11.29 9.84
CA ASP A 226 19.95 12.27 10.52
C ASP A 226 19.02 13.03 9.55
N VAL A 227 18.71 12.45 8.38
CA VAL A 227 17.86 13.10 7.37
C VAL A 227 16.40 13.01 7.79
N ASN A 228 15.75 14.18 7.90
CA ASN A 228 14.36 14.29 8.34
C ASN A 228 13.38 14.17 7.16
N TYR A 229 12.31 13.42 7.35
CA TYR A 229 11.11 13.48 6.51
C TYR A 229 9.84 13.48 7.34
N GLU A 230 8.75 13.92 6.73
CA GLU A 230 7.44 14.03 7.37
C GLU A 230 6.43 13.17 6.60
N VAL A 231 5.67 12.32 7.29
CA VAL A 231 4.46 11.73 6.71
C VAL A 231 3.30 12.62 7.10
N CYS A 232 2.66 13.19 6.09
CA CYS A 232 1.65 14.23 6.27
C CYS A 232 0.31 13.76 5.72
N THR A 233 -0.75 14.38 6.21
CA THR A 233 -2.08 14.25 5.62
C THR A 233 -2.70 15.61 5.36
N MET A 234 -3.62 15.62 4.41
CA MET A 234 -4.59 16.69 4.19
C MET A 234 -5.96 16.06 3.99
N TYR A 235 -7.06 16.80 4.20
CA TYR A 235 -8.39 16.25 3.93
C TYR A 235 -8.52 15.84 2.46
N ALA A 236 -9.12 14.68 2.19
CA ALA A 236 -9.34 14.24 0.82
C ALA A 236 -10.46 15.08 0.16
N GLN A 237 -10.20 15.57 -1.05
CA GLN A 237 -11.17 16.32 -1.87
C GLN A 237 -11.64 15.50 -3.09
N PHE A 238 -10.87 14.50 -3.52
CA PHE A 238 -11.18 13.65 -4.68
C PHE A 238 -11.56 14.48 -5.93
N LEU A 239 -12.84 14.49 -6.34
CA LEU A 239 -13.33 15.22 -7.53
C LEU A 239 -13.73 16.68 -7.26
N SER A 240 -13.84 17.12 -6.01
CA SER A 240 -14.26 18.49 -5.69
C SER A 240 -13.80 18.94 -4.30
N PRO A 241 -13.35 20.20 -4.13
CA PRO A 241 -13.10 20.79 -2.82
C PRO A 241 -14.28 20.67 -1.85
N ARG A 242 -15.52 20.52 -2.35
CA ARG A 242 -16.73 20.34 -1.53
C ARG A 242 -16.77 19.03 -0.76
N PHE A 243 -15.95 18.04 -1.12
CA PHE A 243 -15.85 16.76 -0.41
C PHE A 243 -14.85 16.78 0.74
N GLU A 244 -14.24 17.94 1.01
CA GLU A 244 -13.36 18.09 2.16
C GLU A 244 -14.08 17.66 3.46
N ARG A 245 -13.39 16.87 4.29
CA ARG A 245 -13.92 16.26 5.52
C ARG A 245 -15.02 15.21 5.35
N PHE A 246 -15.33 14.77 4.13
CA PHE A 246 -16.23 13.62 3.89
C PHE A 246 -15.45 12.31 3.68
N LEU A 247 -14.38 12.35 2.89
CA LEU A 247 -13.70 11.16 2.38
C LEU A 247 -12.51 10.70 3.24
N GLY A 248 -12.34 11.30 4.42
CA GLY A 248 -11.16 11.10 5.27
C GLY A 248 -9.97 11.94 4.79
N HIS A 249 -8.79 11.33 4.78
CA HIS A 249 -7.52 11.99 4.51
C HIS A 249 -6.82 11.43 3.28
N HIS A 250 -6.05 12.28 2.61
CA HIS A 250 -5.02 11.92 1.65
C HIS A 250 -3.66 12.01 2.31
N ALA A 251 -2.81 10.99 2.15
CA ALA A 251 -1.49 10.93 2.76
C ALA A 251 -0.37 11.06 1.72
N PHE A 252 0.69 11.75 2.11
CA PHE A 252 1.91 11.95 1.31
C PHE A 252 3.14 12.00 2.23
N ILE A 253 4.33 11.80 1.67
CA ILE A 253 5.61 12.01 2.38
C ILE A 253 6.26 13.27 1.84
N LYS A 254 6.74 14.13 2.73
CA LYS A 254 7.49 15.35 2.45
C LYS A 254 8.93 15.18 2.93
N ILE A 255 9.89 15.37 2.03
CA ILE A 255 11.33 15.20 2.29
C ILE A 255 12.02 16.55 2.12
N ASN A 256 12.59 17.06 3.20
CA ASN A 256 13.32 18.32 3.20
C ASN A 256 14.82 18.03 3.15
N LEU A 257 15.44 18.12 1.97
CA LEU A 257 16.88 17.89 1.82
C LEU A 257 17.72 19.13 2.13
N GLN A 258 17.21 20.31 1.80
CA GLN A 258 17.86 21.61 2.02
C GLN A 258 16.80 22.62 2.47
N VAL A 259 17.17 23.54 3.36
CA VAL A 259 16.26 24.52 3.97
C VAL A 259 15.68 25.49 2.93
N ASP A 260 16.48 25.85 1.92
CA ASP A 260 16.13 26.91 0.94
C ASP A 260 15.61 26.36 -0.40
N ARG A 261 15.27 25.08 -0.47
CA ARG A 261 14.73 24.44 -1.68
C ARG A 261 13.33 23.90 -1.46
N GLU A 262 12.58 23.78 -2.55
CA GLU A 262 11.29 23.11 -2.53
C GLU A 262 11.49 21.65 -2.05
N PRO A 263 10.69 21.19 -1.09
CA PRO A 263 10.77 19.81 -0.64
C PRO A 263 10.36 18.83 -1.74
N MET A 264 10.90 17.61 -1.65
CA MET A 264 10.44 16.51 -2.48
C MET A 264 9.21 15.85 -1.87
N PHE A 265 8.39 15.25 -2.73
CA PHE A 265 7.18 14.55 -2.34
C PHE A 265 7.13 13.13 -2.88
N ILE A 266 6.68 12.21 -2.04
CA ILE A 266 6.21 10.89 -2.47
C ILE A 266 4.70 10.89 -2.23
N GLU A 267 3.94 10.85 -3.32
CA GLU A 267 2.48 10.95 -3.29
C GLU A 267 1.84 10.03 -4.33
N PHE A 268 0.64 9.53 -4.00
CA PHE A 268 -0.22 8.82 -4.93
C PHE A 268 -1.35 9.75 -5.42
N SER A 269 -1.07 10.56 -6.46
CA SER A 269 -2.02 11.54 -6.98
C SER A 269 -1.94 11.72 -8.50
N THR A 270 -3.00 12.25 -9.09
CA THR A 270 -3.11 12.49 -10.55
C THR A 270 -2.48 13.82 -10.98
N GLY A 271 -1.92 14.61 -10.06
CA GLY A 271 -1.46 15.96 -10.32
C GLY A 271 -0.31 16.36 -9.40
N LYS A 272 0.14 17.61 -9.51
CA LYS A 272 1.18 18.13 -8.62
C LYS A 272 0.65 18.28 -7.19
N PRO A 273 1.48 18.05 -6.16
CA PRO A 273 1.11 18.31 -4.77
C PRO A 273 0.59 19.73 -4.60
N ASN A 274 -0.57 19.91 -3.95
CA ASN A 274 -1.09 21.23 -3.63
C ASN A 274 -0.56 21.68 -2.25
N LEU A 275 0.52 22.47 -2.29
CA LEU A 275 1.26 22.91 -1.11
C LEU A 275 0.57 24.01 -0.29
N GLU A 276 -0.47 24.64 -0.84
CA GLU A 276 -1.23 25.68 -0.15
C GLU A 276 -2.24 25.10 0.84
N ARG A 277 -2.52 23.79 0.76
CA ARG A 277 -3.52 23.14 1.60
C ARG A 277 -2.94 22.87 3.00
N PRO A 278 -3.73 23.13 4.06
CA PRO A 278 -3.26 22.92 5.42
C PRO A 278 -3.04 21.43 5.69
N ILE A 279 -1.87 21.11 6.25
CA ILE A 279 -1.58 19.79 6.80
C ILE A 279 -2.46 19.56 8.03
N THR A 280 -3.15 18.43 8.06
CA THR A 280 -4.12 18.07 9.11
C THR A 280 -3.58 17.09 10.14
N GLN A 281 -2.60 16.27 9.76
CA GLN A 281 -1.86 15.36 10.63
C GLN A 281 -0.44 15.26 10.10
N GLN A 282 0.53 15.08 11.01
CA GLN A 282 1.93 14.99 10.69
C GLN A 282 2.62 14.03 11.67
N GLU A 283 3.51 13.19 11.15
CA GLU A 283 4.54 12.50 11.92
C GLU A 283 5.91 12.78 11.29
N SER A 284 6.94 12.96 12.10
CA SER A 284 8.31 13.22 11.64
C SER A 284 9.21 12.03 11.94
N ARG A 285 10.12 11.71 11.02
CA ARG A 285 11.03 10.57 11.11
C ARG A 285 12.42 10.95 10.63
N VAL A 286 13.38 10.16 11.10
CA VAL A 286 14.81 10.36 10.83
C VAL A 286 15.37 9.08 10.22
N VAL A 287 16.05 9.21 9.08
CA VAL A 287 16.66 8.09 8.35
C VAL A 287 17.99 8.51 7.71
N SER A 288 18.70 7.57 7.12
CA SER A 288 19.91 7.88 6.36
C SER A 288 19.61 8.47 4.97
N GLY A 289 20.59 9.15 4.38
CA GLY A 289 20.50 9.62 2.99
C GLY A 289 20.29 8.45 2.01
N GLU A 290 20.98 7.34 2.22
CA GLU A 290 20.76 6.11 1.43
C GLU A 290 19.32 5.57 1.55
N MET A 291 18.69 5.68 2.72
CA MET A 291 17.29 5.28 2.88
C MET A 291 16.33 6.19 2.12
N ILE A 292 16.61 7.50 2.04
CA ILE A 292 15.84 8.43 1.22
C ILE A 292 15.94 8.04 -0.26
N VAL A 293 17.13 7.67 -0.73
CA VAL A 293 17.32 7.17 -2.10
C VAL A 293 16.46 5.92 -2.34
N ASP A 294 16.47 4.96 -1.42
CA ASP A 294 15.67 3.73 -1.56
C ASP A 294 14.16 4.02 -1.59
N MET A 295 13.68 4.94 -0.75
CA MET A 295 12.27 5.36 -0.73
C MET A 295 11.86 6.01 -2.06
N LEU A 296 12.68 6.92 -2.59
CA LEU A 296 12.43 7.59 -3.87
C LEU A 296 12.55 6.62 -5.05
N ALA A 297 13.49 5.68 -5.03
CA ALA A 297 13.64 4.69 -6.08
C ALA A 297 12.43 3.74 -6.12
N LEU A 298 11.92 3.36 -4.94
CA LEU A 298 10.70 2.57 -4.85
C LEU A 298 9.48 3.38 -5.32
N HIS A 299 9.43 4.69 -5.05
CA HIS A 299 8.41 5.59 -5.61
C HIS A 299 8.42 5.58 -7.14
N GLU A 300 9.57 5.79 -7.77
CA GLU A 300 9.72 5.77 -9.24
C GLU A 300 9.29 4.43 -9.83
N GLN A 301 9.70 3.31 -9.21
CA GLN A 301 9.27 1.97 -9.64
C GLN A 301 7.75 1.78 -9.51
N LEU A 302 7.16 2.21 -8.39
CA LEU A 302 5.73 2.10 -8.17
C LEU A 302 4.93 3.00 -9.12
N GLN A 303 5.46 4.14 -9.55
CA GLN A 303 4.80 4.99 -10.55
C GLN A 303 4.69 4.30 -11.92
N VAL A 304 5.62 3.39 -12.27
CA VAL A 304 5.50 2.59 -13.50
C VAL A 304 4.35 1.57 -13.40
N ASN A 305 4.19 0.94 -12.24
CA ASN A 305 3.23 -0.16 -12.03
C ASN A 305 1.84 0.31 -11.61
N HIS A 306 1.81 1.35 -10.81
CA HIS A 306 0.66 1.87 -10.10
C HIS A 306 0.54 3.39 -10.31
N ALA A 307 0.79 3.88 -11.53
CA ALA A 307 0.52 5.28 -11.86
C ALA A 307 -0.91 5.66 -11.45
N CYS A 308 -1.04 6.71 -10.64
CA CYS A 308 -2.34 7.23 -10.22
C CYS A 308 -3.01 7.94 -11.40
N THR A 309 -3.70 7.16 -12.24
CA THR A 309 -4.48 7.64 -13.38
C THR A 309 -5.98 7.56 -13.10
N ALA A 310 -6.79 8.31 -13.83
CA ALA A 310 -8.25 8.19 -13.72
C ALA A 310 -8.72 6.74 -13.94
N THR A 311 -8.12 6.05 -14.92
CA THR A 311 -8.37 4.62 -15.16
C THR A 311 -8.00 3.77 -13.96
N TYR A 312 -6.83 4.00 -13.34
CA TYR A 312 -6.43 3.26 -12.13
C TYR A 312 -7.41 3.51 -10.99
N ILE A 313 -7.82 4.76 -10.76
CA ILE A 313 -8.78 5.13 -9.71
C ILE A 313 -10.11 4.40 -9.91
N ILE A 314 -10.60 4.30 -11.15
CA ILE A 314 -11.90 3.67 -11.44
C ILE A 314 -11.80 2.13 -11.40
N THR A 315 -10.68 1.55 -11.83
CA THR A 315 -10.59 0.09 -12.06
C THR A 315 -9.83 -0.68 -10.98
N LYS A 316 -8.87 -0.04 -10.29
CA LYS A 316 -7.97 -0.69 -9.33
C LYS A 316 -8.08 -0.11 -7.92
N MET A 317 -8.32 1.19 -7.77
CA MET A 317 -8.32 1.81 -6.43
C MET A 317 -9.44 1.25 -5.56
N LYS A 318 -9.04 0.77 -4.39
CA LYS A 318 -9.91 0.22 -3.37
C LYS A 318 -9.51 0.88 -2.06
N PRO A 319 -10.26 1.86 -1.54
CA PRO A 319 -9.91 2.53 -0.29
C PRO A 319 -9.65 1.51 0.84
N GLY A 320 -8.54 1.64 1.58
CA GLY A 320 -8.09 0.68 2.60
C GLY A 320 -7.40 -0.60 2.11
N GLU A 321 -7.40 -0.90 0.81
CA GLU A 321 -6.67 -2.02 0.23
C GLU A 321 -5.58 -1.52 -0.72
N VAL A 322 -5.97 -0.71 -1.71
CA VAL A 322 -5.13 -0.10 -2.75
C VAL A 322 -5.52 1.38 -2.83
N ASP A 323 -4.89 2.20 -1.99
CA ASP A 323 -5.10 3.64 -1.87
C ASP A 323 -3.81 4.39 -1.52
N CYS A 324 -3.89 5.71 -1.33
CA CYS A 324 -2.72 6.53 -0.99
C CYS A 324 -2.00 6.07 0.30
N PHE A 325 -2.72 5.58 1.31
CA PHE A 325 -2.11 5.06 2.53
C PHE A 325 -1.43 3.71 2.29
N SER A 326 -2.06 2.79 1.56
CA SER A 326 -1.42 1.53 1.16
C SER A 326 -0.17 1.81 0.32
N TYR A 327 -0.23 2.79 -0.60
CA TYR A 327 0.90 3.21 -1.41
C TYR A 327 2.09 3.69 -0.56
N LEU A 328 1.84 4.58 0.41
CA LEU A 328 2.88 5.01 1.33
C LEU A 328 3.40 3.86 2.20
N ASN A 329 2.54 2.97 2.66
CA ASN A 329 2.97 1.79 3.41
C ASN A 329 3.82 0.85 2.53
N THR A 330 3.54 0.75 1.22
CA THR A 330 4.41 0.02 0.29
C THR A 330 5.79 0.64 0.21
N ILE A 331 5.88 1.98 0.13
CA ILE A 331 7.16 2.71 0.17
C ILE A 331 7.88 2.42 1.49
N LEU A 332 7.23 2.72 2.61
CA LEU A 332 7.83 2.67 3.96
C LEU A 332 8.24 1.25 4.32
N MET A 333 7.31 0.29 4.29
CA MET A 333 7.62 -1.09 4.65
C MET A 333 8.53 -1.76 3.60
N GLY A 334 8.38 -1.39 2.32
CA GLY A 334 9.25 -1.84 1.24
C GLY A 334 10.71 -1.41 1.43
N SER A 335 10.93 -0.22 1.99
CA SER A 335 12.25 0.30 2.40
C SER A 335 12.60 0.00 3.87
N SER A 336 11.93 -0.98 4.49
CA SER A 336 12.17 -1.41 5.87
C SER A 336 11.93 -0.37 6.99
N GLN A 337 11.08 0.63 6.73
CA GLN A 337 10.55 1.56 7.72
C GLN A 337 9.24 1.03 8.33
N THR A 338 8.85 1.60 9.47
CA THR A 338 7.54 1.31 10.08
C THR A 338 6.40 1.84 9.19
N PRO A 339 5.20 1.24 9.21
CA PRO A 339 4.04 1.79 8.50
C PRO A 339 3.66 3.20 8.99
N VAL A 340 2.85 3.91 8.22
CA VAL A 340 2.32 5.24 8.60
C VAL A 340 1.61 5.20 9.96
N ALA A 341 1.82 6.21 10.79
CA ALA A 341 1.12 6.38 12.08
C ALA A 341 -0.06 7.38 12.00
N VAL A 342 -0.10 8.21 10.95
CA VAL A 342 -1.25 9.06 10.64
C VAL A 342 -2.44 8.22 10.22
N LYS A 343 -3.67 8.72 10.43
CA LYS A 343 -4.90 7.94 10.22
C LYS A 343 -5.69 8.39 8.98
N ARG A 344 -6.34 7.45 8.30
CA ARG A 344 -7.29 7.75 7.20
C ARG A 344 -8.47 8.55 7.72
N PHE A 345 -8.99 8.15 8.89
CA PHE A 345 -10.03 8.85 9.63
C PHE A 345 -9.55 9.17 11.04
N ASN A 346 -9.49 10.45 11.42
CA ASN A 346 -9.01 10.88 12.74
C ASN A 346 -10.12 11.42 13.66
N GLY A 347 -11.38 11.36 13.20
CA GLY A 347 -12.55 11.80 13.95
C GLY A 347 -12.88 13.29 13.81
N ARG A 348 -12.04 14.05 13.09
CA ARG A 348 -12.26 15.47 12.75
C ARG A 348 -12.98 15.65 11.41
N GLU A 349 -13.37 14.56 10.75
CA GLU A 349 -14.29 14.58 9.62
C GLU A 349 -15.67 15.12 10.03
N ASN A 350 -16.48 15.53 9.06
CA ASN A 350 -17.86 15.89 9.36
C ASN A 350 -18.68 14.65 9.76
N TRP A 351 -19.92 14.86 10.23
CA TRP A 351 -20.74 13.76 10.75
C TRP A 351 -20.93 12.62 9.73
N ILE A 352 -21.12 12.94 8.45
CA ILE A 352 -21.29 11.93 7.38
C ILE A 352 -19.96 11.22 7.13
N GLY A 353 -18.88 11.97 7.00
CA GLY A 353 -17.54 11.43 6.76
C GLY A 353 -17.09 10.51 7.89
N ARG A 354 -17.34 10.87 9.15
CA ARG A 354 -16.98 10.07 10.31
C ARG A 354 -17.89 8.86 10.50
N ASN A 355 -19.20 9.06 10.54
CA ASN A 355 -20.14 8.03 11.02
C ASN A 355 -20.69 7.13 9.91
N VAL A 356 -20.66 7.57 8.66
CA VAL A 356 -21.15 6.78 7.53
C VAL A 356 -19.96 6.26 6.74
N ILE A 357 -19.20 7.16 6.12
CA ILE A 357 -18.11 6.78 5.23
C ILE A 357 -16.99 6.08 6.01
N GLY A 358 -16.50 6.70 7.09
CA GLY A 358 -15.47 6.14 7.95
C GLY A 358 -15.87 4.80 8.55
N PHE A 359 -17.12 4.66 9.01
CA PHE A 359 -17.65 3.40 9.53
C PHE A 359 -17.58 2.28 8.48
N PHE A 360 -18.16 2.50 7.30
CA PHE A 360 -18.15 1.47 6.25
C PHE A 360 -16.74 1.20 5.77
N MET A 361 -15.88 2.22 5.70
CA MET A 361 -14.50 2.00 5.30
C MET A 361 -13.76 1.11 6.30
N GLN A 362 -13.77 1.47 7.57
CA GLN A 362 -13.09 0.70 8.62
C GLN A 362 -13.64 -0.72 8.75
N LYS A 363 -14.96 -0.91 8.64
CA LYS A 363 -15.59 -2.23 8.81
C LYS A 363 -15.53 -3.14 7.59
N LEU A 364 -15.48 -2.59 6.38
CA LEU A 364 -15.46 -3.36 5.13
C LEU A 364 -14.05 -3.55 4.57
N ASN A 365 -13.05 -2.84 5.09
CA ASN A 365 -11.65 -3.06 4.73
C ASN A 365 -11.19 -4.47 5.11
N SER A 366 -10.30 -5.01 4.28
CA SER A 366 -9.65 -6.29 4.55
C SER A 366 -8.54 -6.21 5.58
N PHE A 367 -7.97 -5.04 5.80
CA PHE A 367 -6.90 -4.84 6.77
C PHE A 367 -7.31 -3.71 7.71
N GLU A 368 -7.12 -3.93 9.00
CA GLU A 368 -7.27 -2.87 10.00
C GLU A 368 -6.19 -1.81 9.79
N GLU A 369 -6.49 -0.56 10.15
CA GLU A 369 -5.61 0.58 9.88
C GLU A 369 -4.36 0.61 10.78
N ASP A 370 -4.33 -0.19 11.84
CA ASP A 370 -3.30 -0.15 12.89
C ASP A 370 -2.61 -1.53 13.06
N ASN A 371 -1.28 -1.52 13.26
CA ASN A 371 -0.44 -2.53 13.95
C ASN A 371 0.48 -3.49 13.17
N VAL A 372 0.91 -3.21 11.93
CA VAL A 372 2.08 -3.95 11.42
C VAL A 372 3.36 -3.46 12.10
N GLU A 373 3.76 -4.09 13.21
CA GLU A 373 5.10 -3.88 13.78
C GLU A 373 6.16 -4.44 12.82
N PHE A 374 6.58 -3.59 11.88
CA PHE A 374 7.72 -3.85 10.99
C PHE A 374 8.91 -3.04 11.47
N LYS A 375 9.80 -3.68 12.22
CA LYS A 375 11.12 -3.11 12.55
C LYS A 375 12.17 -4.10 12.08
N ALA A 376 13.10 -3.62 11.27
CA ALA A 376 14.43 -4.22 11.29
C ALA A 376 14.97 -3.98 12.70
N THR A 377 15.15 -5.02 13.51
CA THR A 377 16.14 -4.93 14.57
C THR A 377 17.43 -4.53 13.89
N ALA A 378 17.95 -3.34 14.21
CA ALA A 378 19.25 -2.91 13.73
C ALA A 378 20.20 -4.08 13.94
N GLY A 379 20.67 -4.66 12.83
CA GLY A 379 21.59 -5.76 12.88
C GLY A 379 22.72 -5.34 13.80
N LEU A 380 23.00 -6.20 14.78
CA LEU A 380 24.31 -6.25 15.41
C LEU A 380 25.32 -6.02 14.30
N ALA A 381 26.04 -4.90 14.42
CA ALA A 381 27.20 -4.62 13.61
C ALA A 381 28.02 -5.92 13.56
N THR A 382 28.17 -6.48 12.37
CA THR A 382 29.24 -7.44 12.12
C THR A 382 30.53 -6.66 12.29
N THR A 383 31.03 -6.62 13.53
CA THR A 383 32.42 -6.35 13.81
C THR A 383 33.21 -7.49 13.19
N ALA A 384 33.91 -7.18 12.10
CA ALA A 384 35.08 -7.95 11.70
C ALA A 384 36.17 -7.84 12.76
#